data_AF-A0A0A9W1A5-F1
#
_entry.id   AF-A0A0A9W1A5-F1
#
_cell.length_a   1.000
_cell.length_b   1.000
_cell.length_c   1.000
_cell.angle_alpha   90.00
_cell.angle_beta   90.00
_cell.angle_gamma   90.00
#
_symmetry.space_group_name_H-M   'P 1'
#
loop_
_entity.id
_entity.type
_entity.pdbx_description
1 polymer ?
#
loop_
_entity_poly.entity_id
_entity_poly.type
_entity_poly.pdbx_seq_one_letter_code
_entity_poly.pdbx_strand_id
1 'polypeptide(L)'
;DSHDPTYKKMWEFMSTHPDVMIDSNEGGVDRVDRTTDYAFLMESTSIEYETERRCNLYKVGNELDEKGYGIAMRQNSTYRNVLSRSVVKLQESGKLNELKKKWWKEKRGGGSCLESPSGGAEDLGLDNVGGVFVVLLGGCIFAIFLAFGELFFGIYMMEHKVSFKEELKKELKFIMQCHGTSKPRNMPPVSSSTSSTHTDRSKSRSTSRSRTTDVRTPNFSLQFP
;
A
#
# COMPACT_ATOMS: atom_id res chain seq x y z
N ASP A 1 11.36 31.30 -28.82
CA ASP A 1 12.39 30.78 -27.89
C ASP A 1 11.95 30.89 -26.45
N SER A 2 11.79 29.73 -25.81
CA SER A 2 11.58 29.70 -24.36
C SER A 2 12.90 30.00 -23.65
N HIS A 3 12.86 30.86 -22.63
CA HIS A 3 14.04 31.20 -21.83
C HIS A 3 14.32 30.17 -20.72
N ASP A 4 13.40 29.24 -20.49
CA ASP A 4 13.53 28.22 -19.45
C ASP A 4 14.53 27.12 -19.85
N PRO A 5 15.52 26.79 -19.00
CA PRO A 5 16.51 25.76 -19.27
C PRO A 5 15.89 24.35 -19.40
N THR A 6 14.77 24.09 -18.72
CA THR A 6 14.07 22.80 -18.75
C THR A 6 13.47 22.54 -20.13
N TYR A 7 12.75 23.53 -20.68
CA TYR A 7 12.12 23.39 -22.00
C TYR A 7 13.16 23.30 -23.12
N LYS A 8 14.31 23.97 -23.00
CA LYS A 8 15.43 23.81 -23.93
C LYS A 8 15.96 22.38 -23.94
N LYS A 9 16.17 21.80 -22.76
CA LYS A 9 16.64 20.41 -22.63
C LYS A 9 15.62 19.40 -23.18
N MET A 10 14.33 19.61 -22.91
CA MET A 10 13.25 18.78 -23.48
C MET A 10 13.25 18.84 -25.02
N TRP A 11 13.37 20.04 -25.59
CA TRP A 11 13.42 20.23 -27.04
C TRP A 11 14.66 19.58 -27.67
N GLU A 12 15.83 19.71 -27.05
CA GLU A 12 17.07 19.07 -27.52
C GLU A 12 16.93 17.54 -27.56
N PHE A 13 16.31 16.95 -26.53
CA PHE A 13 16.00 15.52 -26.50
C PHE A 13 15.03 15.10 -27.62
N MET A 14 13.91 15.81 -27.78
CA MET A 14 12.91 15.51 -28.82
C MET A 14 13.47 15.70 -30.24
N SER A 15 14.31 16.72 -30.45
CA SER A 15 14.92 17.00 -31.76
C SER A 15 15.93 15.94 -32.18
N THR A 16 16.61 15.31 -31.22
CA THR A 16 17.60 14.25 -31.48
C THR A 16 16.97 12.86 -31.63
N HIS A 17 15.73 12.67 -31.16
CA HIS A 17 15.00 11.40 -31.21
C HIS A 17 13.69 11.57 -31.99
N PRO A 18 13.72 11.59 -33.34
CA PRO A 18 12.53 11.84 -34.14
C PRO A 18 11.44 10.76 -33.98
N ASP A 19 11.78 9.58 -33.50
CA ASP A 19 10.87 8.47 -33.23
C ASP A 19 9.91 8.74 -32.05
N VAL A 20 10.21 9.69 -31.16
CA VAL A 20 9.31 10.08 -30.07
C VAL A 20 8.22 11.06 -30.52
N MET A 21 8.44 11.72 -31.66
CA MET A 21 7.48 12.63 -32.27
C MET A 21 6.49 11.87 -33.15
N ILE A 22 5.24 12.32 -33.16
CA ILE A 22 4.15 11.73 -33.93
C ILE A 22 3.51 12.83 -34.79
N ASP A 23 3.03 12.46 -35.97
CA ASP A 23 2.45 13.43 -36.92
C ASP A 23 0.99 13.80 -36.60
N SER A 24 0.30 13.00 -35.76
CA SER A 24 -1.12 13.18 -35.47
C SER A 24 -1.44 12.99 -33.98
N ASN A 25 -2.41 13.77 -33.50
CA ASN A 25 -2.87 13.68 -32.11
C ASN A 25 -3.46 12.30 -31.80
N GLU A 26 -4.25 11.72 -32.71
CA GLU A 26 -4.84 10.40 -32.53
C GLU A 26 -3.76 9.31 -32.38
N GLY A 27 -2.73 9.33 -33.23
CA GLY A 27 -1.60 8.40 -33.11
C GLY A 27 -0.81 8.58 -31.81
N GLY A 28 -0.70 9.81 -31.30
CA GLY A 28 -0.06 10.09 -30.02
C GLY A 28 -0.86 9.54 -28.84
N VAL A 29 -2.18 9.75 -28.86
CA VAL A 29 -3.12 9.22 -27.86
C VAL A 29 -3.10 7.70 -27.85
N ASP A 30 -3.18 7.05 -29.03
CA ASP A 30 -3.14 5.59 -29.15
C ASP A 30 -1.81 5.00 -28.69
N ARG A 31 -0.70 5.72 -28.88
CA ARG A 31 0.62 5.29 -28.39
C ARG A 31 0.65 5.28 -26.86
N VAL A 32 0.22 6.37 -26.21
CA VAL A 32 0.14 6.44 -24.74
C VAL A 32 -0.80 5.39 -24.16
N ASP A 33 -1.92 5.13 -24.83
CA ASP A 33 -2.90 4.10 -24.42
C ASP A 33 -2.27 2.70 -24.40
N ARG A 34 -1.40 2.41 -25.37
CA ARG A 34 -0.76 1.08 -25.54
C ARG A 34 0.50 0.88 -24.72
N THR A 35 1.18 1.94 -24.28
CA THR A 35 2.50 1.88 -23.65
C THR A 35 2.55 2.68 -22.37
N THR A 36 3.20 2.16 -21.33
CA THR A 36 3.31 2.84 -20.02
C THR A 36 4.52 3.77 -19.90
N ASP A 37 5.47 3.69 -20.84
CA ASP A 37 6.75 4.41 -20.84
C ASP A 37 6.79 5.63 -21.76
N TYR A 38 5.64 6.02 -22.32
CA TYR A 38 5.50 7.17 -23.22
C TYR A 38 4.52 8.19 -22.67
N ALA A 39 4.89 9.47 -22.73
CA ALA A 39 4.01 10.59 -22.42
C ALA A 39 3.84 11.45 -23.66
N PHE A 40 2.61 11.89 -23.92
CA PHE A 40 2.28 12.71 -25.08
C PHE A 40 1.89 14.12 -24.63
N LEU A 41 2.52 15.13 -25.24
CA LEU A 41 2.18 16.52 -25.04
C LEU A 41 1.15 16.94 -26.09
N MET A 42 -0.03 17.33 -25.61
CA MET A 42 -1.14 17.79 -26.44
C MET A 42 -1.82 18.98 -25.76
N GLU A 43 -2.64 19.71 -26.51
CA GLU A 43 -3.43 20.80 -25.93
C GLU A 43 -4.38 20.31 -24.83
N SER A 44 -4.48 21.07 -23.75
CA SER A 44 -5.32 20.74 -22.59
C SER A 44 -6.76 20.42 -22.93
N THR A 45 -7.37 21.17 -23.86
CA THR A 45 -8.76 20.94 -24.30
C THR A 45 -8.95 19.57 -24.96
N SER A 46 -7.96 19.14 -25.75
CA SER A 46 -7.97 17.83 -26.41
C SER A 46 -7.67 16.71 -25.41
N ILE A 47 -6.78 16.94 -24.43
CA ILE A 47 -6.53 15.98 -23.36
C ILE A 47 -7.81 15.75 -22.56
N GLU A 48 -8.47 16.82 -22.10
CA GLU A 48 -9.76 16.73 -21.39
C GLU A 48 -10.81 15.97 -22.20
N TYR A 49 -10.82 16.12 -23.53
CA TYR A 49 -11.76 15.42 -24.40
C TYR A 49 -11.51 13.91 -24.42
N GLU A 50 -10.25 13.50 -24.57
CA GLU A 50 -9.87 12.07 -24.63
C GLU A 50 -9.97 11.38 -23.28
N THR A 51 -9.58 12.03 -22.17
CA THR A 51 -9.67 11.44 -20.82
C THR A 51 -11.11 11.20 -20.36
N GLU A 52 -12.07 11.97 -20.87
CA GLU A 52 -13.50 11.75 -20.60
C GLU A 52 -14.07 10.53 -21.33
N ARG A 53 -13.33 9.97 -22.30
CA ARG A 53 -13.71 8.84 -23.15
C ARG A 53 -12.90 7.58 -22.87
N ARG A 54 -11.60 7.74 -22.65
CA ARG A 54 -10.62 6.67 -22.42
C ARG A 54 -10.12 6.75 -20.98
N CYS A 55 -10.61 5.84 -20.15
CA CYS A 55 -10.45 5.94 -18.68
C CYS A 55 -9.07 5.53 -18.18
N ASN A 56 -8.26 4.95 -19.06
CA ASN A 56 -6.87 4.62 -18.81
C ASN A 56 -5.92 5.81 -19.05
N LEU A 57 -6.42 6.89 -19.65
CA LEU A 57 -5.65 8.12 -19.87
C LEU A 57 -5.93 9.12 -18.76
N TYR A 58 -4.91 9.83 -18.32
CA TYR A 58 -5.03 10.89 -17.32
C TYR A 58 -4.06 12.04 -17.63
N LYS A 59 -4.49 13.26 -17.31
CA LYS A 59 -3.64 14.45 -17.37
C LYS A 59 -2.71 14.47 -16.16
N VAL A 60 -1.42 14.73 -16.38
CA VAL A 60 -0.42 14.90 -15.32
C VAL A 60 0.06 16.34 -15.30
N GLY A 61 0.08 16.93 -14.10
CA GLY A 61 0.59 18.28 -13.88
C GLY A 61 -0.28 19.41 -14.43
N ASN A 62 0.30 20.60 -14.47
CA ASN A 62 -0.33 21.82 -14.98
C ASN A 62 -0.03 22.03 -16.46
N GLU A 63 -0.80 22.90 -17.09
CA GLU A 63 -0.55 23.38 -18.44
C GLU A 63 0.82 24.05 -18.56
N LEU A 64 1.51 23.79 -19.67
CA LEU A 64 2.82 24.39 -19.98
C LEU A 64 2.69 25.86 -20.37
N ASP A 65 1.56 26.22 -20.95
CA ASP A 65 1.23 27.58 -21.36
C ASP A 65 -0.27 27.84 -21.28
N GLU A 66 -0.62 29.13 -21.26
CA GLU A 66 -2.00 29.57 -21.38
C GLU A 66 -2.24 30.05 -22.81
N LYS A 67 -3.04 29.27 -23.55
CA LYS A 67 -3.43 29.56 -24.93
C LYS A 67 -4.94 29.55 -25.07
N GLY A 68 -5.45 30.28 -26.06
CA GLY A 68 -6.88 30.36 -26.34
C GLY A 68 -7.18 30.33 -27.83
N TYR A 69 -8.34 29.78 -28.19
CA TYR A 69 -8.85 29.77 -29.55
C TYR A 69 -9.53 31.08 -29.92
N GLY A 70 -9.37 31.49 -31.17
CA GLY A 70 -10.00 32.69 -31.73
C GLY A 70 -10.59 32.45 -33.11
N ILE A 71 -11.61 33.23 -33.46
CA ILE A 71 -12.21 33.20 -34.80
C ILE A 71 -11.43 34.16 -35.69
N ALA A 72 -10.66 33.61 -36.64
CA ALA A 72 -9.88 34.41 -37.58
C ALA A 72 -10.77 35.01 -38.69
N MET A 73 -10.45 36.25 -39.09
CA MET A 73 -11.16 36.97 -40.15
C MET A 73 -10.16 37.77 -41.00
N ARG A 74 -10.52 38.02 -42.26
CA ARG A 74 -9.74 38.91 -43.14
C ARG A 74 -9.56 40.28 -42.47
N GLN A 75 -8.38 40.86 -42.65
CA GLN A 75 -8.09 42.20 -42.17
C GLN A 75 -9.11 43.21 -42.72
N ASN A 76 -9.53 44.15 -41.87
CA ASN A 76 -10.57 45.15 -42.15
C ASN A 76 -11.97 44.59 -42.49
N SER A 77 -12.28 43.36 -42.09
CA SER A 77 -13.65 42.83 -42.16
C SER A 77 -14.63 43.65 -41.31
N THR A 78 -15.77 44.03 -41.89
CA THR A 78 -16.86 44.75 -41.21
C THR A 78 -17.47 43.93 -40.06
N TYR A 79 -17.39 42.60 -40.13
CA TYR A 79 -17.98 41.68 -39.15
C TYR A 79 -17.15 41.53 -37.87
N ARG A 80 -15.88 41.94 -37.86
CA ARG A 80 -14.96 41.71 -36.74
C ARG A 80 -15.53 42.23 -35.42
N ASN A 81 -15.96 43.49 -35.40
CA ASN A 81 -16.47 44.13 -34.18
C ASN A 81 -17.78 43.51 -33.71
N VAL A 82 -18.66 43.13 -34.63
CA VAL A 82 -19.96 42.52 -34.31
C VAL A 82 -19.73 41.15 -33.66
N LEU A 83 -18.92 40.29 -34.30
CA LEU A 83 -18.62 38.96 -33.81
C LEU A 83 -17.86 38.98 -32.47
N SER A 84 -16.87 39.86 -32.31
CA SER A 84 -16.16 39.99 -31.04
C SER A 84 -17.11 40.35 -29.88
N ARG A 85 -18.04 41.29 -30.10
CA ARG A 85 -19.04 41.64 -29.07
C ARG A 85 -20.00 40.49 -28.78
N SER A 86 -20.42 39.75 -29.80
CA SER A 86 -21.28 38.58 -29.64
C SER A 86 -20.61 37.46 -28.84
N VAL A 87 -19.31 37.21 -29.07
CA VAL A 87 -18.54 36.21 -28.30
C VAL A 87 -18.45 36.58 -26.83
N VAL A 88 -18.15 37.85 -26.51
CA VAL A 88 -18.12 38.33 -25.11
C VAL A 88 -19.49 38.15 -24.46
N LYS A 89 -20.58 38.52 -25.15
CA LYS A 89 -21.94 38.32 -24.64
C LYS A 89 -22.26 36.84 -24.38
N LEU A 90 -21.78 35.93 -25.24
CA LEU A 90 -21.93 34.48 -25.03
C LEU A 90 -21.12 33.97 -23.83
N GLN A 91 -19.95 34.54 -23.59
CA GLN A 91 -19.12 34.23 -22.43
C GLN A 91 -19.77 34.74 -21.13
N GLU A 92 -20.20 36.01 -21.09
CA GLU A 92 -20.89 36.62 -19.94
C GLU A 92 -22.20 35.88 -19.59
N SER A 93 -22.94 35.44 -20.61
CA SER A 93 -24.15 34.65 -20.41
C SER A 93 -23.90 33.18 -20.02
N GLY A 94 -22.64 32.73 -19.98
CA GLY A 94 -22.27 31.35 -19.62
C GLY A 94 -22.55 30.30 -20.70
N LYS A 95 -23.13 30.67 -21.85
CA LYS A 95 -23.49 29.73 -22.92
C LYS A 95 -22.29 28.95 -23.48
N LEU A 96 -21.11 29.57 -23.54
CA LEU A 96 -19.90 28.87 -23.98
C LEU A 96 -19.53 27.72 -23.03
N ASN A 97 -19.71 27.92 -21.72
CA ASN A 97 -19.43 26.88 -20.73
C ASN A 97 -20.45 25.74 -20.81
N GLU A 98 -21.73 26.07 -21.02
CA GLU A 98 -22.79 25.08 -21.26
C GLU A 98 -22.46 24.22 -22.51
N LEU A 99 -22.03 24.86 -23.59
CA LEU A 99 -21.61 24.17 -24.81
C LEU A 99 -20.38 23.28 -24.56
N LYS A 100 -19.36 23.77 -23.83
CA LYS A 100 -18.19 22.95 -23.46
C LYS A 100 -18.64 21.71 -22.72
N LYS A 101 -19.42 21.86 -21.65
CA LYS A 101 -19.94 20.73 -20.85
C LYS A 101 -20.71 19.73 -21.72
N LYS A 102 -21.63 20.23 -22.55
CA LYS A 102 -22.45 19.40 -23.43
C LYS A 102 -21.61 18.56 -24.38
N TRP A 103 -20.59 19.15 -25.02
CA TRP A 103 -19.80 18.44 -26.03
C TRP A 103 -18.68 17.58 -25.43
N TRP A 104 -18.11 17.98 -24.30
CA TRP A 104 -17.04 17.21 -23.65
C TRP A 104 -17.56 16.07 -22.79
N LYS A 105 -18.60 16.32 -21.97
CA LYS A 105 -19.07 15.38 -20.94
C LYS A 105 -20.39 14.69 -21.25
N GLU A 106 -21.26 15.25 -22.10
CA GLU A 106 -22.62 14.69 -22.31
C GLU A 106 -22.82 14.04 -23.69
N LYS A 107 -22.00 14.39 -24.69
CA LYS A 107 -22.14 13.92 -26.07
C LYS A 107 -20.93 13.13 -26.52
N ARG A 108 -21.14 12.29 -27.55
CA ARG A 108 -20.09 11.51 -28.23
C ARG A 108 -19.20 10.70 -27.27
N GLY A 109 -19.81 10.02 -26.30
CA GLY A 109 -19.08 9.17 -25.35
C GLY A 109 -18.37 9.93 -24.22
N GLY A 110 -18.60 11.24 -24.05
CA GLY A 110 -18.13 11.95 -22.86
C GLY A 110 -18.78 11.43 -21.57
N GLY A 111 -18.05 11.50 -20.46
CA GLY A 111 -18.53 11.06 -19.15
C GLY A 111 -18.58 9.54 -18.98
N SER A 112 -17.98 8.76 -19.89
CA SER A 112 -17.92 7.29 -19.76
C SER A 112 -17.02 6.83 -18.62
N CYS A 113 -16.09 7.68 -18.19
CA CYS A 113 -15.12 7.42 -17.13
C CYS A 113 -15.56 7.96 -15.77
N LEU A 114 -16.74 8.59 -15.70
CA LEU A 114 -17.41 8.75 -14.42
C LEU A 114 -17.85 7.34 -14.02
N GLU A 115 -17.04 6.70 -13.18
CA GLU A 115 -17.50 5.59 -12.36
C GLU A 115 -18.92 5.92 -11.93
N SER A 116 -19.85 4.99 -12.19
CA SER A 116 -21.06 4.94 -11.37
C SER A 116 -20.59 5.08 -9.93
N PRO A 117 -21.32 5.78 -9.04
CA PRO A 117 -20.97 5.79 -7.63
C PRO A 117 -21.22 4.39 -7.05
N SER A 118 -20.47 3.38 -7.48
CA SER A 118 -20.07 2.25 -6.66
C SER A 118 -19.09 2.82 -5.64
N GLY A 119 -19.63 3.64 -4.73
CA GLY A 119 -19.16 3.71 -3.36
C GLY A 119 -19.42 2.37 -2.64
N GLY A 120 -19.12 1.26 -3.29
CA GLY A 120 -18.82 0.02 -2.62
C GLY A 120 -17.42 0.20 -2.12
N ALA A 121 -17.22 0.11 -0.81
CA ALA A 121 -15.90 -0.04 -0.25
C ALA A 121 -15.13 -1.08 -1.09
N GLU A 122 -13.89 -0.78 -1.47
CA GLU A 122 -13.01 -1.83 -2.00
C GLU A 122 -13.08 -2.99 -1.01
N ASP A 123 -13.65 -4.11 -1.45
CA ASP A 123 -13.74 -5.29 -0.61
C ASP A 123 -12.32 -5.62 -0.15
N LEU A 124 -12.13 -5.69 1.17
CA LEU A 124 -10.87 -6.08 1.79
C LEU A 124 -10.53 -7.49 1.33
N GLY A 125 -9.84 -7.58 0.20
CA GLY A 125 -9.46 -8.82 -0.44
C GLY A 125 -8.48 -9.62 0.40
N LEU A 126 -8.31 -10.90 0.05
CA LEU A 126 -7.30 -11.76 0.65
C LEU A 126 -5.88 -11.19 0.49
N ASP A 127 -5.64 -10.30 -0.48
CA ASP A 127 -4.36 -9.59 -0.64
C ASP A 127 -4.05 -8.65 0.53
N ASN A 128 -5.08 -8.04 1.14
CA ASN A 128 -4.91 -7.12 2.27
C ASN A 128 -4.68 -7.88 3.59
N VAL A 129 -5.17 -9.12 3.71
CA VAL A 129 -5.06 -9.96 4.93
C VAL A 129 -4.07 -11.13 4.77
N GLY A 130 -3.51 -11.35 3.58
CA GLY A 130 -2.65 -12.48 3.26
C GLY A 130 -1.42 -12.62 4.17
N GLY A 131 -0.90 -11.49 4.67
CA GLY A 131 0.21 -11.47 5.62
C GLY A 131 -0.07 -12.27 6.91
N VAL A 132 -1.31 -12.27 7.41
CA VAL A 132 -1.63 -13.01 8.64
C VAL A 132 -1.54 -14.53 8.44
N PHE A 133 -1.94 -15.02 7.27
CA PHE A 133 -1.89 -16.43 6.94
C PHE A 133 -0.46 -16.92 6.73
N VAL A 134 0.39 -16.10 6.12
CA VAL A 134 1.82 -16.41 5.92
C VAL A 134 2.54 -16.54 7.26
N VAL A 135 2.31 -15.60 8.19
CA VAL A 135 2.92 -15.66 9.53
C VAL A 135 2.44 -16.89 10.31
N LEU A 136 1.17 -17.25 10.19
CA LEU A 136 0.60 -18.42 10.87
C LEU A 136 1.22 -19.73 10.36
N LEU A 137 1.29 -19.91 9.03
CA LEU A 137 1.95 -21.06 8.39
C LEU A 137 3.43 -21.14 8.73
N GLY A 138 4.15 -20.01 8.66
CA GLY A 138 5.57 -19.93 9.02
C GLY A 138 5.82 -20.29 10.49
N GLY A 139 4.99 -19.79 11.40
CA GLY A 139 5.04 -20.11 12.82
C GLY A 139 4.81 -21.59 13.11
N CYS A 140 3.84 -22.22 12.43
CA CYS A 140 3.59 -23.66 12.55
C CYS A 140 4.81 -24.49 12.10
N ILE A 141 5.41 -24.16 10.96
CA ILE A 141 6.59 -24.87 10.44
C ILE A 141 7.78 -24.69 11.38
N PHE A 142 8.04 -23.48 11.86
CA PHE A 142 9.13 -23.20 12.80
C PHE A 142 8.97 -23.95 14.13
N ALA A 143 7.75 -24.01 14.68
CA ALA A 143 7.46 -24.77 15.89
C ALA A 143 7.75 -26.28 15.70
N ILE A 144 7.41 -26.84 14.53
CA ILE A 144 7.72 -28.24 14.19
C ILE A 144 9.24 -28.46 14.14
N PHE A 145 10.00 -27.55 13.52
CA PHE A 145 11.46 -27.65 13.50
C PHE A 145 12.10 -27.54 14.88
N LEU A 146 11.61 -26.65 15.76
CA LEU A 146 12.07 -26.57 17.15
C LEU A 146 11.77 -27.87 17.91
N ALA A 147 10.57 -28.44 17.74
CA ALA A 147 10.20 -29.70 18.38
C ALA A 147 11.10 -30.86 17.92
N PHE A 148 11.41 -30.95 16.61
CA PHE A 148 12.38 -31.92 16.12
C PHE A 148 13.80 -31.61 16.62
N GLY A 149 14.22 -30.34 16.65
CA GLY A 149 15.53 -29.93 17.15
C GLY A 149 15.75 -30.32 18.61
N GLU A 150 14.76 -30.10 19.48
CA GLU A 150 14.78 -30.55 20.87
C GLU A 150 14.78 -32.08 20.98
N LEU A 151 14.02 -32.77 20.12
CA LEU A 151 14.04 -34.23 20.07
C LEU A 151 15.42 -34.77 19.68
N PHE A 152 16.05 -34.22 18.64
CA PHE A 152 17.39 -34.62 18.19
C PHE A 152 18.47 -34.27 19.21
N PHE A 153 18.43 -33.07 19.79
CA PHE A 153 19.38 -32.68 20.85
C PHE A 153 19.21 -33.54 22.10
N GLY A 154 17.95 -33.86 22.47
CA GLY A 154 17.64 -34.81 23.53
C GLY A 154 18.22 -36.20 23.26
N ILE A 155 18.08 -36.73 22.04
CA ILE A 155 18.65 -38.02 21.64
C ILE A 155 20.19 -37.99 21.70
N TYR A 156 20.82 -36.95 21.15
CA TYR A 156 22.27 -36.80 21.14
C TYR A 156 22.85 -36.68 22.56
N MET A 157 22.16 -35.96 23.45
CA MET A 157 22.54 -35.87 24.86
C MET A 157 22.28 -37.17 25.64
N MET A 158 21.37 -38.03 25.16
CA MET A 158 20.95 -39.30 25.78
C MET A 158 21.70 -40.53 25.25
N GLU A 159 22.69 -40.37 24.36
CA GLU A 159 23.52 -41.47 23.82
C GLU A 159 24.25 -42.30 24.90
N HIS A 160 24.17 -41.89 26.17
CA HIS A 160 24.59 -42.71 27.31
C HIS A 160 23.54 -43.61 27.98
N LYS A 161 22.21 -43.56 27.75
CA LYS A 161 21.25 -44.58 28.28
C LYS A 161 19.91 -44.73 27.50
N VAL A 162 19.71 -45.95 26.95
CA VAL A 162 18.47 -46.71 26.62
C VAL A 162 17.51 -46.30 25.47
N SER A 163 16.73 -47.30 25.02
CA SER A 163 16.09 -47.47 23.68
C SER A 163 14.85 -46.62 23.38
N PHE A 164 14.92 -45.99 22.20
CA PHE A 164 14.11 -44.88 21.67
C PHE A 164 12.61 -45.14 21.41
N LYS A 165 12.23 -46.38 21.06
CA LYS A 165 10.86 -46.67 20.59
C LYS A 165 9.81 -46.67 21.70
N GLU A 166 10.21 -46.92 22.95
CA GLU A 166 9.28 -47.00 24.08
C GLU A 166 8.97 -45.62 24.69
N GLU A 167 9.93 -44.68 24.69
CA GLU A 167 9.73 -43.31 25.16
C GLU A 167 8.84 -42.52 24.19
N LEU A 168 9.07 -42.64 22.88
CA LEU A 168 8.30 -41.97 21.84
C LEU A 168 6.85 -42.49 21.77
N LYS A 169 6.63 -43.81 21.94
CA LYS A 169 5.29 -44.39 22.01
C LYS A 169 4.53 -43.95 23.26
N LYS A 170 5.20 -43.77 24.39
CA LYS A 170 4.58 -43.26 25.63
C LYS A 170 4.18 -41.80 25.51
N GLU A 171 5.05 -40.95 24.97
CA GLU A 171 4.77 -39.52 24.76
C GLU A 171 3.68 -39.31 23.68
N LEU A 172 3.70 -40.07 22.57
CA LEU A 172 2.67 -39.99 21.52
C LEU A 172 1.30 -40.51 22.00
N LYS A 173 1.29 -41.59 22.80
CA LYS A 173 0.06 -42.12 23.41
C LYS A 173 -0.52 -41.16 24.45
N PHE A 174 0.33 -40.42 25.16
CA PHE A 174 -0.09 -39.39 26.10
C PHE A 174 -0.68 -38.16 25.38
N ILE A 175 -0.08 -37.71 24.27
CA ILE A 175 -0.63 -36.62 23.44
C ILE A 175 -1.98 -36.99 22.83
N MET A 176 -2.15 -38.26 22.42
CA MET A 176 -3.41 -38.77 21.87
C MET A 176 -4.50 -38.97 22.95
N GLN A 177 -4.12 -39.08 24.22
CA GLN A 177 -5.03 -39.13 25.36
C GLN A 177 -5.14 -37.73 25.96
N CYS A 178 -5.98 -36.85 25.39
CA CYS A 178 -6.13 -35.44 25.77
C CYS A 178 -6.64 -35.22 27.22
N HIS A 179 -5.89 -35.64 28.24
CA HIS A 179 -6.20 -35.42 29.64
C HIS A 179 -4.93 -35.47 30.50
N GLY A 180 -4.52 -34.30 31.01
CA GLY A 180 -3.58 -34.17 32.13
C GLY A 180 -2.35 -33.30 31.88
N THR A 181 -2.32 -32.11 32.47
CA THR A 181 -1.20 -31.18 32.47
C THR A 181 -0.26 -31.45 33.66
N SER A 182 0.64 -32.45 33.59
CA SER A 182 1.94 -32.39 34.29
C SER A 182 2.80 -33.64 34.02
N LYS A 183 4.09 -33.40 33.78
CA LYS A 183 5.13 -34.40 33.58
C LYS A 183 5.69 -34.82 34.96
N PRO A 184 5.72 -36.10 35.35
CA PRO A 184 6.34 -36.51 36.60
C PRO A 184 7.87 -36.47 36.49
N ARG A 185 8.52 -35.67 37.33
CA ARG A 185 9.98 -35.61 37.49
C ARG A 185 10.43 -36.72 38.44
N ASN A 186 11.18 -37.71 37.96
CA ASN A 186 11.89 -38.66 38.82
C ASN A 186 13.05 -37.93 39.52
N MET A 187 13.02 -37.85 40.85
CA MET A 187 14.11 -37.37 41.69
C MET A 187 14.83 -38.60 42.29
N PRO A 188 16.18 -38.68 42.27
CA PRO A 188 16.90 -39.82 42.84
C PRO A 188 16.86 -39.80 44.38
N PRO A 189 17.02 -40.95 45.07
CA PRO A 189 16.84 -41.05 46.50
C PRO A 189 18.06 -40.46 47.22
N VAL A 190 17.83 -39.47 48.08
CA VAL A 190 18.83 -39.02 49.06
C VAL A 190 18.72 -39.89 50.29
N SER A 191 19.81 -40.60 50.59
CA SER A 191 20.05 -41.41 51.77
C SER A 191 19.97 -40.60 53.07
N SER A 192 19.35 -41.20 54.08
CA SER A 192 19.17 -40.70 55.45
C SER A 192 20.43 -40.80 56.32
N SER A 193 20.74 -39.75 57.09
CA SER A 193 21.31 -39.84 58.44
C SER A 193 21.01 -38.60 59.30
N THR A 194 20.05 -38.82 60.21
CA THR A 194 19.81 -38.36 61.60
C THR A 194 20.62 -37.21 62.24
N SER A 195 19.91 -36.20 62.76
CA SER A 195 19.84 -35.78 64.21
C SER A 195 19.13 -34.42 64.32
N SER A 196 17.86 -34.38 64.78
CA SER A 196 17.40 -33.96 66.13
C SER A 196 17.68 -32.46 66.42
N THR A 197 16.77 -31.57 66.82
CA THR A 197 15.49 -31.66 67.54
C THR A 197 14.88 -30.25 67.63
N HIS A 198 13.59 -30.14 67.99
CA HIS A 198 12.94 -28.99 68.66
C HIS A 198 12.68 -27.72 67.81
N THR A 199 11.57 -26.99 67.87
CA THR A 199 10.19 -27.15 68.38
C THR A 199 9.43 -25.92 67.86
N ASP A 200 8.11 -26.06 67.75
CA ASP A 200 7.12 -25.01 68.02
C ASP A 200 6.93 -23.79 67.10
N ARG A 201 5.73 -23.84 66.47
CA ARG A 201 4.57 -22.99 66.81
C ARG A 201 4.37 -21.69 66.00
N SER A 202 3.18 -21.71 65.42
CA SER A 202 2.40 -20.70 64.69
C SER A 202 2.18 -19.33 65.35
N LYS A 203 1.84 -18.36 64.46
CA LYS A 203 1.33 -16.98 64.64
C LYS A 203 2.43 -15.95 65.00
N SER A 204 2.55 -14.76 64.39
CA SER A 204 1.52 -13.78 64.06
C SER A 204 2.05 -12.67 63.13
N ARG A 205 1.14 -12.17 62.28
CA ARG A 205 0.96 -10.82 61.70
C ARG A 205 1.75 -9.62 62.30
N SER A 206 2.38 -8.81 61.43
CA SER A 206 2.44 -7.31 61.43
C SER A 206 3.49 -6.84 60.40
N THR A 207 3.09 -6.22 59.28
CA THR A 207 3.07 -4.77 58.93
C THR A 207 4.42 -4.06 58.77
N SER A 208 4.44 -3.15 57.78
CA SER A 208 5.42 -2.10 57.42
C SER A 208 6.50 -2.54 56.40
N ARG A 209 6.92 -1.75 55.40
CA ARG A 209 6.71 -0.33 55.07
C ARG A 209 7.12 -0.09 53.61
N SER A 210 6.46 0.85 52.95
CA SER A 210 6.72 1.30 51.56
C SER A 210 8.05 2.04 51.40
N ARG A 211 8.66 1.95 50.20
CA ARG A 211 9.40 3.07 49.58
C ARG A 211 9.36 2.97 48.06
N THR A 212 8.78 3.99 47.47
CA THR A 212 8.73 4.34 46.05
C THR A 212 10.04 5.00 45.61
N THR A 213 10.49 4.69 44.40
CA THR A 213 11.33 5.59 43.58
C THR A 213 10.96 5.41 42.12
N ASP A 214 10.49 6.50 41.54
CA ASP A 214 10.10 6.75 40.15
C ASP A 214 11.30 7.31 39.38
N VAL A 215 11.60 6.79 38.17
CA VAL A 215 12.29 7.55 37.10
C VAL A 215 11.90 7.00 35.71
N ARG A 216 10.99 7.74 35.05
CA ARG A 216 11.12 8.40 33.71
C ARG A 216 11.40 7.55 32.44
N THR A 217 10.40 7.50 31.57
CA THR A 217 10.47 7.15 30.13
C THR A 217 10.90 8.33 29.26
N PRO A 218 11.53 8.09 28.08
CA PRO A 218 11.53 9.05 27.00
C PRO A 218 10.57 8.63 25.87
N ASN A 219 9.77 9.61 25.44
CA ASN A 219 8.97 9.64 24.23
C ASN A 219 9.88 9.92 23.03
N PHE A 220 9.72 9.22 21.91
CA PHE A 220 10.36 9.57 20.64
C PHE A 220 9.30 9.72 19.54
N SER A 221 9.09 10.97 19.16
CA SER A 221 8.25 11.42 18.05
C SER A 221 9.05 11.29 16.75
N LEU A 222 8.49 10.60 15.74
CA LEU A 222 9.05 10.59 14.38
C LEU A 222 8.14 11.42 13.47
N GLN A 223 8.71 12.52 13.00
CA GLN A 223 8.23 13.33 11.89
C GLN A 223 9.04 12.92 10.66
N PHE A 224 8.38 12.54 9.58
CA PHE A 224 9.01 12.30 8.28
C PHE A 224 8.75 13.48 7.33
N PRO A 225 9.65 13.72 6.35
CA PRO A 225 9.61 14.88 5.45
C PRO A 225 8.46 14.82 4.45
#